data_AF-A0A562QAP3-F1
#
_entry.id   AF-A0A562QAP3-F1
#
_cell.length_a   1.000
_cell.length_b   1.000
_cell.length_c   1.000
_cell.angle_alpha   90.00
_cell.angle_beta   90.00
_cell.angle_gamma   90.00
#
_symmetry.space_group_name_H-M   'P 1'
#
loop_
_entity.id
_entity.type
_entity.pdbx_description
1 polymer ?
#
loop_
_entity_poly.entity_id
_entity_poly.type
_entity_poly.pdbx_seq_one_letter_code
_entity_poly.pdbx_strand_id
1 'polypeptide(L)'
;MEANRLRILPVNGFWKKVVLPVISLILFISVIAYAVHETTKATVTVSIDGEDVTVQTHASTVADLMREQEWNVHDYDHVEPGLDTDITGNMNITWDTAKQVFVTANGHERSVWTTAENVKQLIHELDIDYKKQDLIKPGLDEDISDEMNLTYESAFRVELTSDGEQQELWTTSTTVADFLERENVSLGELDRVEPALEERIDEETDIQVIRVEKVTDVVEETVAFGTVTRKDDDLANGNEKVVQEGTEGRVNKHYEVVLENGKEVSRELLRTETIKESTDKIVAVGTRPAATNVSRSQSPTQSSEAQSGRTLTVTATAYTAQCSGCSGITATGINLNNNRNMKVIAVDPSVIPLGSRVHVEGYGTAIAGDTGGAIRGQKIDVHVPTKAEAKRWGRKQVKITILN
;
A
#
# COMPACT_ATOMS: atom_id res chain seq x y z
N MET A 1 92.01 71.67 -26.70
CA MET A 1 92.88 71.26 -25.58
C MET A 1 92.02 71.30 -24.34
N GLU A 2 91.77 70.27 -23.53
CA GLU A 2 92.28 68.90 -23.39
C GLU A 2 91.20 68.08 -22.65
N ALA A 3 91.17 66.77 -22.89
CA ALA A 3 90.24 65.82 -22.29
C ALA A 3 90.65 65.45 -20.85
N ASN A 4 89.69 65.46 -19.93
CA ASN A 4 89.91 64.99 -18.55
C ASN A 4 89.76 63.46 -18.51
N ARG A 5 90.87 62.73 -18.71
CA ARG A 5 90.94 61.28 -18.55
C ARG A 5 91.10 60.94 -17.06
N LEU A 6 90.12 60.24 -16.49
CA LEU A 6 90.30 59.51 -15.23
C LEU A 6 91.44 58.51 -15.39
N ARG A 7 92.54 58.73 -14.66
CA ARG A 7 93.69 57.82 -14.56
C ARG A 7 93.31 56.62 -13.69
N ILE A 8 93.32 55.44 -14.29
CA ILE A 8 93.36 54.15 -13.60
C ILE A 8 94.75 54.01 -12.97
N LEU A 9 94.83 53.85 -11.65
CA LEU A 9 96.08 53.63 -10.92
C LEU A 9 96.71 52.25 -11.28
N PRO A 10 98.05 52.13 -11.29
CA PRO A 10 98.75 50.90 -11.68
C PRO A 10 98.70 49.84 -10.58
N VAL A 11 98.29 48.61 -10.94
CA VAL A 11 98.32 47.44 -10.05
C VAL A 11 99.75 46.91 -9.94
N ASN A 12 100.32 46.93 -8.73
CA ASN A 12 101.68 46.48 -8.39
C ASN A 12 101.95 45.01 -8.77
N GLY A 13 103.14 44.72 -9.31
CA GLY A 13 103.58 43.37 -9.75
C GLY A 13 103.73 42.30 -8.65
N PHE A 14 103.59 42.66 -7.38
CA PHE A 14 103.53 41.72 -6.24
C PHE A 14 102.26 40.85 -6.27
N TRP A 15 101.14 41.42 -6.73
CA TRP A 15 99.88 40.69 -6.91
C TRP A 15 100.01 39.55 -7.93
N LYS A 16 100.78 39.73 -9.00
CA LYS A 16 100.89 38.71 -10.05
C LYS A 16 101.80 37.53 -9.70
N LYS A 17 102.78 37.71 -8.81
CA LYS A 17 103.79 36.69 -8.50
C LYS A 17 103.49 35.86 -7.26
N VAL A 18 102.67 36.36 -6.33
CA VAL A 18 102.36 35.68 -5.06
C VAL A 18 100.87 35.40 -4.92
N VAL A 19 100.00 36.34 -5.28
CA VAL A 19 98.56 36.20 -5.06
C VAL A 19 97.93 35.24 -6.08
N LEU A 20 98.33 35.29 -7.35
CA LEU A 20 97.85 34.36 -8.39
C LEU A 20 98.09 32.86 -8.09
N PRO A 21 99.31 32.40 -7.74
CA PRO A 21 99.53 30.99 -7.44
C PRO A 21 98.80 30.53 -6.17
N VAL A 22 98.64 31.40 -5.17
CA VAL A 22 97.86 31.11 -3.96
C VAL A 22 96.37 30.97 -4.28
N ILE A 23 95.80 31.85 -5.10
CA ILE A 23 94.41 31.73 -5.58
C ILE A 23 94.24 30.44 -6.41
N SER A 24 95.20 30.12 -7.28
CA SER A 24 95.17 28.88 -8.07
C SER A 24 95.24 27.63 -7.20
N LEU A 25 96.04 27.64 -6.14
CA LEU A 25 96.15 26.53 -5.18
C LEU A 25 94.86 26.37 -4.36
N ILE A 26 94.25 27.48 -3.92
CA ILE A 26 92.96 27.46 -3.21
C ILE A 26 91.88 26.89 -4.13
N LEU A 27 91.78 27.36 -5.37
CA LEU A 27 90.84 26.82 -6.36
C LEU A 27 91.08 25.32 -6.59
N PHE A 28 92.33 24.89 -6.72
CA PHE A 28 92.66 23.49 -6.91
C PHE A 28 92.28 22.62 -5.70
N ILE A 29 92.56 23.10 -4.48
CA ILE A 29 92.14 22.43 -3.24
C ILE A 29 90.62 22.37 -3.15
N SER A 30 89.91 23.46 -3.49
CA SER A 30 88.44 23.49 -3.51
C SER A 30 87.85 22.49 -4.50
N VAL A 31 88.46 22.35 -5.69
CA VAL A 31 88.02 21.36 -6.69
C VAL A 31 88.26 19.93 -6.20
N ILE A 32 89.41 19.65 -5.58
CA ILE A 32 89.69 18.33 -4.99
C ILE A 32 88.74 18.04 -3.82
N ALA A 33 88.53 19.01 -2.92
CA ALA A 33 87.62 18.87 -1.79
C ALA A 33 86.18 18.63 -2.26
N TYR A 34 85.74 19.34 -3.29
CA TYR A 34 84.46 19.11 -3.95
C TYR A 34 84.37 17.71 -4.56
N ALA A 35 85.41 17.27 -5.28
CA ALA A 35 85.43 15.93 -5.87
C ALA A 35 85.39 14.82 -4.80
N VAL A 36 86.11 14.99 -3.68
CA VAL A 36 86.06 14.07 -2.54
C VAL A 36 84.67 14.09 -1.90
N HIS A 37 84.08 15.28 -1.71
CA HIS A 37 82.73 15.40 -1.17
C HIS A 37 81.68 14.71 -2.04
N GLU A 38 81.77 14.82 -3.37
CA GLU A 38 80.88 14.09 -4.29
C GLU A 38 80.99 12.57 -4.14
N THR A 39 82.17 12.04 -3.78
CA THR A 39 82.34 10.59 -3.53
C THR A 39 81.80 10.11 -2.18
N THR A 40 81.42 11.01 -1.26
CA THR A 40 80.85 10.63 0.05
C THR A 40 79.33 10.49 0.02
N LYS A 41 78.67 10.66 -1.14
CA LYS A 41 77.22 10.49 -1.25
C LYS A 41 76.81 9.05 -0.97
N ALA A 42 75.71 8.89 -0.24
CA ALA A 42 75.05 7.60 -0.10
C ALA A 42 74.17 7.35 -1.34
N THR A 43 74.21 6.12 -1.85
CA THR A 43 73.25 5.66 -2.86
C THR A 43 72.01 5.12 -2.15
N VAL A 44 70.84 5.63 -2.49
CA VAL A 44 69.55 5.23 -1.92
C VAL A 44 68.59 4.91 -3.06
N THR A 45 67.83 3.83 -2.94
CA THR A 45 66.74 3.49 -3.85
C THR A 45 65.41 3.78 -3.16
N VAL A 46 64.59 4.62 -3.77
CA VAL A 46 63.26 4.98 -3.27
C VAL A 46 62.22 4.40 -4.23
N SER A 47 61.39 3.49 -3.76
CA SER A 47 60.25 2.94 -4.50
C SER A 47 59.04 3.82 -4.25
N ILE A 48 58.62 4.58 -5.25
CA ILE A 48 57.50 5.54 -5.18
C ILE A 48 56.32 4.90 -5.87
N ASP A 49 55.28 4.52 -5.13
CA ASP A 49 54.12 3.80 -5.66
C ASP A 49 54.50 2.58 -6.54
N GLY A 50 55.57 1.88 -6.16
CA GLY A 50 56.12 0.72 -6.88
C GLY A 50 57.11 1.04 -8.01
N GLU A 51 57.39 2.31 -8.30
CA GLU A 51 58.42 2.73 -9.26
C GLU A 51 59.74 3.10 -8.56
N ASP A 52 60.82 2.38 -8.89
CA ASP A 52 62.13 2.58 -8.26
C ASP A 52 62.91 3.77 -8.85
N VAL A 53 63.27 4.72 -7.99
CA VAL A 53 64.16 5.86 -8.29
C VAL A 53 65.44 5.73 -7.47
N THR A 54 66.61 5.77 -8.12
CA THR A 54 67.90 5.77 -7.41
C THR A 54 68.46 7.17 -7.31
N VAL A 55 68.77 7.60 -6.09
CA VAL A 55 69.30 8.92 -5.76
C VAL A 55 70.65 8.81 -5.06
N GLN A 56 71.52 9.78 -5.30
CA GLN A 56 72.78 9.94 -4.58
C GLN A 56 72.71 11.22 -3.74
N THR A 57 72.79 11.09 -2.42
CA THR A 57 72.47 12.18 -1.49
C THR A 57 73.50 12.30 -0.37
N HIS A 58 73.58 13.50 0.22
CA HIS A 58 74.27 13.76 1.50
C HIS A 58 73.29 13.96 2.66
N ALA A 59 71.99 13.76 2.43
CA ALA A 59 70.96 13.84 3.44
C ALA A 59 71.30 12.92 4.63
N SER A 60 71.02 13.42 5.84
CA SER A 60 71.28 12.66 7.06
C SER A 60 70.13 11.71 7.39
N THR A 61 68.89 12.08 7.07
CA THR A 61 67.68 11.29 7.33
C THR A 61 66.81 11.13 6.10
N VAL A 62 65.85 10.19 6.15
CA VAL A 62 64.81 10.02 5.11
C VAL A 62 64.05 11.33 4.87
N ALA A 63 63.66 12.05 5.93
CA ALA A 63 62.99 13.36 5.80
C ALA A 63 63.84 14.40 5.06
N ASP A 64 65.15 14.44 5.33
CA ASP A 64 66.06 15.34 4.65
C ASP A 64 66.22 14.98 3.17
N LEU A 65 66.27 13.68 2.85
CA LEU A 65 66.31 13.20 1.48
C LEU A 65 65.05 13.60 0.71
N MET A 66 63.87 13.36 1.28
CA MET A 66 62.59 13.73 0.65
C MET A 66 62.54 15.24 0.35
N ARG A 67 62.99 16.07 1.31
CA ARG A 67 63.06 17.54 1.15
C ARG A 67 64.08 17.97 0.10
N GLU A 68 65.24 17.31 0.04
CA GLU A 68 66.30 17.57 -0.96
C GLU A 68 65.78 17.33 -2.38
N GLN A 69 64.96 16.31 -2.58
CA GLN A 69 64.34 15.99 -3.87
C GLN A 69 63.06 16.79 -4.17
N GLU A 70 62.65 17.70 -3.28
CA GLU A 70 61.38 18.43 -3.37
C GLU A 70 60.15 17.49 -3.39
N TRP A 71 60.28 16.29 -2.83
CA TRP A 71 59.20 15.33 -2.66
C TRP A 71 58.38 15.67 -1.40
N ASN A 72 57.14 16.07 -1.61
CA ASN A 72 56.24 16.50 -0.55
C ASN A 72 55.45 15.31 0.03
N VAL A 73 56.03 14.67 1.05
CA VAL A 73 55.39 13.59 1.81
C VAL A 73 54.25 14.17 2.66
N HIS A 74 53.05 13.61 2.55
CA HIS A 74 51.90 13.97 3.38
C HIS A 74 51.81 13.08 4.62
N ASP A 75 51.09 13.56 5.65
CA ASP A 75 50.91 12.85 6.92
C ASP A 75 50.20 11.49 6.78
N TYR A 76 49.49 11.27 5.66
CA TYR A 76 48.75 10.03 5.39
C TYR A 76 49.55 9.03 4.54
N ASP A 77 50.68 9.46 3.97
CA ASP A 77 51.53 8.59 3.15
C ASP A 77 52.23 7.55 4.03
N HIS A 78 52.53 6.40 3.45
CA HIS A 78 53.34 5.38 4.10
C HIS A 78 54.78 5.52 3.64
N VAL A 79 55.71 5.73 4.59
CA VAL A 79 57.14 5.76 4.31
C VAL A 79 57.86 4.78 5.21
N GLU A 80 58.54 3.81 4.61
CA GLU A 80 59.29 2.76 5.31
C GLU A 80 60.69 2.62 4.69
N PRO A 81 61.79 2.77 5.46
CA PRO A 81 61.84 3.15 6.87
C PRO A 81 61.34 4.56 7.13
N GLY A 82 60.79 4.81 8.32
CA GLY A 82 60.17 6.09 8.68
C GLY A 82 61.07 7.32 8.53
N LEU A 83 60.44 8.49 8.42
CA LEU A 83 61.07 9.78 8.08
C LEU A 83 62.29 10.18 8.95
N ASP A 84 62.34 9.75 10.21
CA ASP A 84 63.45 10.05 11.14
C ASP A 84 64.64 9.08 11.01
N THR A 85 64.57 8.08 10.13
CA THR A 85 65.62 7.07 9.97
C THR A 85 66.86 7.66 9.32
N ASP A 86 68.04 7.37 9.86
CA ASP A 86 69.34 7.78 9.30
C ASP A 86 69.61 7.13 7.93
N ILE A 87 70.09 7.92 6.97
CA ILE A 87 70.47 7.42 5.64
C ILE A 87 71.77 6.63 5.73
N THR A 88 71.77 5.43 5.15
CA THR A 88 72.96 4.59 4.98
C THR A 88 73.16 4.24 3.50
N GLY A 89 74.38 3.82 3.13
CA GLY A 89 74.68 3.45 1.75
C GLY A 89 73.94 2.17 1.32
N ASN A 90 73.34 2.19 0.12
CA ASN A 90 72.51 1.14 -0.48
C ASN A 90 71.24 0.85 0.32
N MET A 91 70.62 1.89 0.88
CA MET A 91 69.35 1.81 1.58
C MET A 91 68.18 1.78 0.58
N ASN A 92 67.15 0.98 0.89
CA ASN A 92 65.89 0.98 0.18
C ASN A 92 64.83 1.68 1.04
N ILE A 93 64.06 2.57 0.43
CA ILE A 93 62.94 3.29 1.05
C ILE A 93 61.72 3.03 0.18
N THR A 94 60.61 2.64 0.78
CA THR A 94 59.30 2.59 0.15
C THR A 94 58.54 3.84 0.55
N TRP A 95 57.95 4.52 -0.43
CA TRP A 95 57.02 5.63 -0.23
C TRP A 95 55.77 5.36 -1.05
N ASP A 96 54.69 4.99 -0.35
CA ASP A 96 53.37 4.82 -0.94
C ASP A 96 52.54 6.07 -0.65
N THR A 97 52.11 6.74 -1.71
CA THR A 97 51.31 7.95 -1.59
C THR A 97 49.87 7.61 -1.22
N ALA A 98 49.31 8.37 -0.28
CA ALA A 98 47.93 8.17 0.12
C ALA A 98 46.98 8.72 -0.95
N LYS A 99 45.98 7.92 -1.31
CA LYS A 99 44.91 8.28 -2.23
C LYS A 99 43.64 8.61 -1.45
N GLN A 100 42.89 9.61 -1.90
CA GLN A 100 41.62 9.96 -1.28
C GLN A 100 40.50 9.11 -1.88
N VAL A 101 39.77 8.37 -1.05
CA VAL A 101 38.64 7.52 -1.47
C VAL A 101 37.36 7.98 -0.77
N PHE A 102 36.28 8.12 -1.53
CA PHE A 102 34.93 8.38 -1.04
C PHE A 102 34.21 7.05 -0.80
N VAL A 103 33.96 6.72 0.46
CA VAL A 103 33.34 5.47 0.87
C VAL A 103 31.90 5.71 1.28
N THR A 104 30.97 5.06 0.62
CA THR A 104 29.54 5.00 0.95
C THR A 104 29.24 3.61 1.52
N ALA A 105 29.15 3.50 2.85
CA ALA A 105 28.88 2.24 3.55
C ALA A 105 27.47 2.27 4.14
N ASN A 106 26.56 1.41 3.67
CA ASN A 106 25.16 1.33 4.12
C ASN A 106 24.46 2.71 4.12
N GLY A 107 24.70 3.52 3.09
CA GLY A 107 24.15 4.87 2.96
C GLY A 107 24.90 5.98 3.72
N HIS A 108 25.94 5.65 4.49
CA HIS A 108 26.78 6.61 5.18
C HIS A 108 28.03 6.94 4.37
N GLU A 109 28.17 8.20 3.99
CA GLU A 109 29.30 8.71 3.21
C GLU A 109 30.43 9.21 4.11
N ARG A 110 31.68 8.87 3.77
CA ARG A 110 32.90 9.40 4.40
C ARG A 110 34.06 9.43 3.39
N SER A 111 35.00 10.36 3.57
CA SER A 111 36.25 10.35 2.83
C SER A 111 37.37 9.74 3.67
N VAL A 112 38.20 8.90 3.05
CA VAL A 112 39.31 8.20 3.71
C VAL A 112 40.57 8.39 2.87
N TRP A 113 41.70 8.61 3.53
CA TRP A 113 43.03 8.55 2.92
C TRP A 113 43.61 7.17 3.19
N THR A 114 44.12 6.50 2.16
CA THR A 114 44.64 5.12 2.26
C THR A 114 45.79 4.91 1.29
N THR A 115 46.74 4.05 1.69
CA THR A 115 47.80 3.52 0.84
C THR A 115 47.49 2.11 0.36
N ALA A 116 46.24 1.64 0.53
CA ALA A 116 45.82 0.32 0.08
C ALA A 116 45.99 0.17 -1.43
N GLU A 117 46.49 -1.00 -1.85
CA GLU A 117 46.69 -1.29 -3.27
C GLU A 117 45.35 -1.52 -3.99
N ASN A 118 44.41 -2.19 -3.32
CA ASN A 118 43.11 -2.58 -3.88
C ASN A 118 41.97 -2.46 -2.87
N VAL A 119 40.73 -2.54 -3.37
CA VAL A 119 39.49 -2.45 -2.59
C VAL A 119 39.46 -3.45 -1.44
N LYS A 120 39.95 -4.68 -1.63
CA LYS A 120 39.98 -5.70 -0.58
C LYS A 120 40.83 -5.28 0.63
N GLN A 121 42.00 -4.69 0.39
CA GLN A 121 42.85 -4.18 1.46
C GLN A 121 42.18 -3.00 2.16
N LEU A 122 41.60 -2.05 1.40
CA LEU A 122 40.88 -0.91 1.97
C LEU A 122 39.70 -1.37 2.85
N ILE A 123 38.88 -2.32 2.39
CA ILE A 123 37.76 -2.87 3.16
C ILE A 123 38.24 -3.47 4.51
N HIS A 124 39.39 -4.14 4.51
CA HIS A 124 40.01 -4.68 5.73
C HIS A 124 40.55 -3.56 6.65
N GLU A 125 41.19 -2.52 6.10
CA GLU A 125 41.62 -1.33 6.87
C GLU A 125 40.45 -0.59 7.53
N LEU A 126 39.28 -0.61 6.89
CA LEU A 126 38.05 -0.01 7.40
C LEU A 126 37.30 -0.88 8.43
N ASP A 127 37.82 -2.06 8.75
CA ASP A 127 37.20 -3.05 9.65
C ASP A 127 35.77 -3.44 9.21
N ILE A 128 35.55 -3.53 7.90
CA ILE A 128 34.27 -3.96 7.33
C ILE A 128 34.30 -5.47 7.11
N ASP A 129 33.50 -6.20 7.88
CA ASP A 129 33.23 -7.63 7.67
C ASP A 129 32.15 -7.80 6.59
N TYR A 130 32.50 -8.46 5.48
CA TYR A 130 31.61 -8.62 4.34
C TYR A 130 31.35 -10.09 3.99
N LYS A 131 30.15 -10.34 3.48
CA LYS A 131 29.70 -11.65 3.02
C LYS A 131 29.68 -11.69 1.49
N LYS A 132 29.60 -12.90 0.94
CA LYS A 132 29.50 -13.12 -0.51
C LYS A 132 28.26 -12.45 -1.13
N GLN A 133 27.19 -12.30 -0.36
CA GLN A 133 25.93 -11.72 -0.80
C GLN A 133 25.94 -10.19 -0.78
N ASP A 134 26.88 -9.56 -0.07
CA ASP A 134 26.95 -8.11 0.06
C ASP A 134 27.39 -7.46 -1.26
N LEU A 135 26.99 -6.20 -1.45
CA LEU A 135 27.39 -5.41 -2.58
C LEU A 135 28.67 -4.64 -2.26
N ILE A 136 29.71 -4.86 -3.07
CA ILE A 136 30.95 -4.08 -3.04
C ILE A 136 31.21 -3.59 -4.47
N LYS A 137 31.24 -2.27 -4.67
CA LYS A 137 31.49 -1.64 -5.97
C LYS A 137 32.45 -0.45 -5.82
N PRO A 138 33.56 -0.39 -6.57
CA PRO A 138 34.06 -1.41 -7.49
C PRO A 138 34.47 -2.71 -6.77
N GLY A 139 34.76 -3.78 -7.54
CA GLY A 139 35.00 -5.11 -6.98
C GLY A 139 36.25 -5.20 -6.09
N LEU A 140 36.35 -6.25 -5.28
CA LEU A 140 37.43 -6.44 -4.29
C LEU A 140 38.85 -6.38 -4.87
N ASP A 141 39.04 -6.83 -6.10
CA ASP A 141 40.34 -6.87 -6.77
C ASP A 141 40.64 -5.58 -7.57
N GLU A 142 39.77 -4.57 -7.53
CA GLU A 142 40.02 -3.28 -8.19
C GLU A 142 41.10 -2.50 -7.46
N ASP A 143 42.06 -1.96 -8.21
CA ASP A 143 43.15 -1.13 -7.69
C ASP A 143 42.62 0.22 -7.21
N ILE A 144 43.11 0.72 -6.08
CA ILE A 144 42.69 2.02 -5.55
C ILE A 144 43.21 3.15 -6.43
N SER A 145 42.30 4.04 -6.83
CA SER A 145 42.60 5.29 -7.52
C SER A 145 42.22 6.49 -6.66
N ASP A 146 42.87 7.62 -6.93
CA ASP A 146 42.50 8.88 -6.29
C ASP A 146 41.07 9.30 -6.68
N GLU A 147 40.37 9.91 -5.73
CA GLU A 147 38.95 10.29 -5.79
C GLU A 147 37.98 9.12 -6.12
N MET A 148 38.38 7.86 -5.90
CA MET A 148 37.55 6.68 -6.14
C MET A 148 36.27 6.71 -5.28
N ASN A 149 35.14 6.29 -5.84
CA ASN A 149 33.91 6.04 -5.08
C ASN A 149 33.76 4.55 -4.79
N LEU A 150 33.81 4.19 -3.52
CA LEU A 150 33.61 2.83 -3.02
C LEU A 150 32.25 2.72 -2.33
N THR A 151 31.35 1.93 -2.88
CA THR A 151 30.06 1.58 -2.29
C THR A 151 30.13 0.20 -1.63
N TYR A 152 29.73 0.13 -0.37
CA TYR A 152 29.48 -1.09 0.37
C TYR A 152 28.02 -1.11 0.86
N GLU A 153 27.28 -2.15 0.54
CA GLU A 153 25.95 -2.39 1.12
C GLU A 153 25.86 -3.82 1.63
N SER A 154 25.54 -3.96 2.92
CA SER A 154 25.24 -5.25 3.53
C SER A 154 23.97 -5.83 2.93
N ALA A 155 24.03 -7.09 2.51
CA ALA A 155 22.84 -7.81 2.07
C ALA A 155 22.09 -8.40 3.25
N PHE A 156 20.78 -8.42 3.14
CA PHE A 156 19.85 -9.02 4.08
C PHE A 156 18.81 -9.87 3.34
N ARG A 157 18.10 -10.71 4.09
CA ARG A 157 17.03 -11.56 3.54
C ARG A 157 15.70 -10.83 3.67
N VAL A 158 14.88 -10.98 2.65
CA VAL A 158 13.48 -10.53 2.66
C VAL A 158 12.57 -11.63 2.17
N GLU A 159 11.33 -11.59 2.64
CA GLU A 159 10.28 -12.51 2.21
C GLU A 159 9.50 -11.87 1.06
N LEU A 160 9.36 -12.63 -0.03
CA LEU A 160 8.50 -12.29 -1.15
C LEU A 160 7.35 -13.30 -1.20
N THR A 161 6.13 -12.81 -1.03
CA THR A 161 4.90 -13.57 -1.24
C THR A 161 4.29 -13.18 -2.58
N SER A 162 4.28 -14.10 -3.56
CA SER A 162 3.63 -13.91 -4.86
C SER A 162 2.88 -15.17 -5.27
N ASP A 163 1.68 -15.00 -5.84
CA ASP A 163 0.89 -16.10 -6.40
C ASP A 163 0.59 -17.23 -5.39
N GLY A 164 0.58 -16.89 -4.09
CA GLY A 164 0.35 -17.84 -2.99
C GLY A 164 1.59 -18.63 -2.55
N GLU A 165 2.76 -18.36 -3.14
CA GLU A 165 4.04 -18.94 -2.74
C GLU A 165 4.89 -17.90 -1.99
N GLN A 166 5.61 -18.36 -0.97
CA GLN A 166 6.55 -17.54 -0.18
C GLN A 166 7.99 -17.95 -0.52
N GLN A 167 8.85 -16.96 -0.72
CA GLN A 167 10.27 -17.15 -1.07
C GLN A 167 11.16 -16.23 -0.23
N GLU A 168 12.26 -16.77 0.31
CA GLU A 168 13.29 -15.96 0.96
C GLU A 168 14.39 -15.60 -0.06
N LEU A 169 14.61 -14.30 -0.26
CA LEU A 169 15.56 -13.79 -1.25
C LEU A 169 16.53 -12.80 -0.62
N TRP A 170 17.75 -12.77 -1.14
CA TRP A 170 18.77 -11.81 -0.71
C TRP A 170 18.65 -10.51 -1.51
N THR A 171 18.78 -9.39 -0.80
CA THR A 171 18.83 -8.06 -1.41
C THR A 171 19.65 -7.09 -0.57
N THR A 172 19.95 -5.93 -1.13
CA THR A 172 20.51 -4.78 -0.41
C THR A 172 19.44 -3.70 -0.32
N SER A 173 19.76 -2.55 0.26
CA SER A 173 18.78 -1.47 0.43
C SER A 173 18.37 -0.87 -0.93
N THR A 174 17.23 -1.30 -1.45
CA THR A 174 16.67 -0.91 -2.75
C THR A 174 15.17 -0.60 -2.64
N THR A 175 14.51 -0.17 -3.71
CA THR A 175 13.05 0.01 -3.72
C THR A 175 12.33 -1.31 -4.00
N VAL A 176 11.06 -1.42 -3.60
CA VAL A 176 10.22 -2.59 -3.92
C VAL A 176 10.12 -2.81 -5.44
N ALA A 177 10.01 -1.74 -6.23
CA ALA A 177 9.99 -1.82 -7.70
C ALA A 177 11.25 -2.47 -8.26
N ASP A 178 12.42 -1.94 -7.88
CA ASP A 178 13.72 -2.43 -8.38
C ASP A 178 13.98 -3.88 -7.95
N PHE A 179 13.53 -4.24 -6.73
CA PHE A 179 13.61 -5.60 -6.22
C PHE A 179 12.79 -6.57 -7.07
N LEU A 180 11.52 -6.25 -7.33
CA LEU A 180 10.63 -7.10 -8.11
C LEU A 180 11.10 -7.24 -9.56
N GLU A 181 11.59 -6.17 -10.17
CA GLU A 181 12.16 -6.21 -11.53
C GLU A 181 13.35 -7.16 -11.61
N ARG A 182 14.30 -7.08 -10.66
CA ARG A 182 15.48 -7.96 -10.60
C ARG A 182 15.10 -9.44 -10.42
N GLU A 183 14.06 -9.71 -9.63
CA GLU A 183 13.55 -11.07 -9.42
C GLU A 183 12.62 -11.53 -10.55
N ASN A 184 12.47 -10.74 -11.63
CA ASN A 184 11.62 -11.00 -12.78
C ASN A 184 10.13 -11.21 -12.43
N VAL A 185 9.65 -10.51 -11.40
CA VAL A 185 8.24 -10.50 -11.02
C VAL A 185 7.52 -9.41 -11.81
N SER A 186 6.72 -9.81 -12.78
CA SER A 186 5.88 -8.89 -13.55
C SER A 186 4.56 -8.61 -12.85
N LEU A 187 4.10 -7.37 -12.92
CA LEU A 187 2.82 -6.92 -12.35
C LEU A 187 1.82 -6.65 -13.49
N GLY A 188 0.59 -7.13 -13.33
CA GLY A 188 -0.53 -6.76 -14.18
C GLY A 188 -1.01 -5.32 -13.93
N GLU A 189 -1.83 -4.78 -14.83
CA GLU A 189 -2.31 -3.38 -14.75
C GLU A 189 -3.10 -3.06 -13.47
N LEU A 190 -3.76 -4.07 -12.89
CA LEU A 190 -4.56 -3.92 -11.68
C LEU A 190 -3.85 -4.45 -10.43
N ASP A 191 -2.71 -5.14 -10.60
CA ASP A 191 -2.00 -5.75 -9.49
C ASP A 191 -1.50 -4.70 -8.52
N ARG A 192 -1.40 -5.09 -7.25
CA ARG A 192 -0.95 -4.24 -6.17
C ARG A 192 0.22 -4.90 -5.45
N VAL A 193 1.08 -4.08 -4.86
CA VAL A 193 2.18 -4.54 -4.02
C VAL A 193 2.09 -3.86 -2.66
N GLU A 194 2.38 -4.61 -1.61
CA GLU A 194 2.53 -4.10 -0.25
C GLU A 194 3.91 -4.53 0.29
N PRO A 195 4.81 -3.61 0.69
CA PRO A 195 4.70 -2.15 0.63
C PRO A 195 4.62 -1.59 -0.80
N ALA A 196 4.42 -0.26 -0.90
CA ALA A 196 4.36 0.43 -2.18
C ALA A 196 5.66 0.28 -2.98
N LEU A 197 5.57 0.40 -4.31
CA LEU A 197 6.68 0.19 -5.25
C LEU A 197 7.90 1.09 -4.96
N GLU A 198 7.66 2.31 -4.48
CA GLU A 198 8.69 3.30 -4.19
C GLU A 198 9.26 3.20 -2.77
N GLU A 199 8.66 2.35 -1.92
CA GLU A 199 9.12 2.13 -0.55
C GLU A 199 10.49 1.46 -0.58
N ARG A 200 11.37 1.86 0.36
CA ARG A 200 12.68 1.24 0.50
C ARG A 200 12.54 -0.04 1.33
N ILE A 201 13.23 -1.08 0.89
CA ILE A 201 13.28 -2.37 1.57
C ILE A 201 14.35 -2.31 2.66
N ASP A 202 13.97 -2.83 3.83
CA ASP A 202 14.85 -3.13 4.96
C ASP A 202 14.75 -4.62 5.38
N GLU A 203 15.48 -4.99 6.43
CA GLU A 203 15.58 -6.38 6.90
C GLU A 203 14.28 -6.96 7.48
N GLU A 204 13.29 -6.12 7.79
CA GLU A 204 11.99 -6.54 8.33
C GLU A 204 10.86 -6.46 7.30
N THR A 205 11.18 -6.05 6.06
CA THR A 205 10.19 -5.85 5.01
C THR A 205 9.68 -7.18 4.44
N ASP A 206 8.37 -7.43 4.59
CA ASP A 206 7.62 -8.50 3.92
C ASP A 206 6.94 -7.95 2.67
N ILE A 207 7.34 -8.45 1.49
CA ILE A 207 6.88 -7.96 0.20
C ILE A 207 5.78 -8.88 -0.31
N GLN A 208 4.58 -8.34 -0.51
CA GLN A 208 3.41 -9.07 -0.95
C GLN A 208 2.92 -8.56 -2.30
N VAL A 209 2.87 -9.45 -3.29
CA VAL A 209 2.25 -9.20 -4.59
C VAL A 209 0.81 -9.71 -4.56
N ILE A 210 -0.12 -8.79 -4.76
CA ILE A 210 -1.57 -9.05 -4.74
C ILE A 210 -2.06 -9.01 -6.19
N ARG A 211 -2.42 -10.18 -6.73
CA ARG A 211 -3.00 -10.30 -8.06
C ARG A 211 -4.44 -9.83 -8.05
N VAL A 212 -4.78 -8.83 -8.86
CA VAL A 212 -6.13 -8.27 -8.90
C VAL A 212 -6.79 -8.56 -10.25
N GLU A 213 -7.93 -9.24 -10.21
CA GLU A 213 -8.73 -9.55 -11.38
C GLU A 213 -10.13 -8.93 -11.24
N LYS A 214 -10.66 -8.40 -12.35
CA LYS A 214 -12.04 -7.95 -12.44
C LYS A 214 -12.80 -8.83 -13.43
N VAL A 215 -13.81 -9.52 -12.94
CA VAL A 215 -14.65 -10.40 -13.75
C VAL A 215 -16.11 -9.98 -13.70
N THR A 216 -16.86 -10.27 -14.75
CA THR A 216 -18.32 -10.10 -14.75
C THR A 216 -18.99 -11.41 -14.41
N ASP A 217 -19.66 -11.47 -13.26
CA ASP A 217 -20.50 -12.62 -12.85
C ASP A 217 -21.97 -12.36 -13.24
N VAL A 218 -22.65 -13.38 -13.76
CA VAL A 218 -24.05 -13.27 -14.22
C VAL A 218 -24.91 -14.25 -13.46
N VAL A 219 -25.84 -13.71 -12.68
CA VAL A 219 -26.76 -14.50 -11.84
C VAL A 219 -28.18 -14.36 -12.37
N GLU A 220 -28.80 -15.49 -12.73
CA GLU A 220 -30.23 -15.54 -13.08
C GLU A 220 -31.07 -15.58 -11.80
N GLU A 221 -32.05 -14.69 -11.69
CA GLU A 221 -33.02 -14.65 -10.60
C GLU A 221 -34.46 -14.63 -11.13
N THR A 222 -35.37 -15.28 -10.39
CA THR A 222 -36.80 -15.25 -10.71
C THR A 222 -37.49 -14.02 -10.14
N VAL A 223 -38.44 -13.46 -10.90
CA VAL A 223 -39.28 -12.34 -10.49
C VAL A 223 -40.70 -12.84 -10.27
N ALA A 224 -41.16 -12.81 -9.02
CA ALA A 224 -42.50 -13.23 -8.66
C ALA A 224 -43.57 -12.36 -9.35
N PHE A 225 -44.66 -12.98 -9.79
CA PHE A 225 -45.80 -12.27 -10.35
C PHE A 225 -46.75 -11.77 -9.26
N GLY A 226 -47.43 -10.65 -9.52
CA GLY A 226 -48.48 -10.12 -8.66
C GLY A 226 -49.83 -10.79 -8.89
N THR A 227 -50.80 -10.54 -8.00
CA THR A 227 -52.21 -10.89 -8.23
C THR A 227 -53.03 -9.62 -8.34
N VAL A 228 -53.72 -9.44 -9.47
CA VAL A 228 -54.58 -8.29 -9.76
C VAL A 228 -56.04 -8.72 -9.72
N THR A 229 -56.82 -8.08 -8.87
CA THR A 229 -58.26 -8.32 -8.75
C THR A 229 -59.04 -7.43 -9.71
N ARG A 230 -59.93 -8.01 -10.51
CA ARG A 230 -60.80 -7.28 -11.45
C ARG A 230 -62.27 -7.54 -11.10
N LYS A 231 -63.10 -6.50 -11.02
CA LYS A 231 -64.55 -6.67 -10.79
C LYS A 231 -65.22 -7.22 -12.04
N ASP A 232 -66.22 -8.09 -11.85
CA ASP A 232 -66.99 -8.73 -12.91
C ASP A 232 -68.49 -8.72 -12.52
N ASP A 233 -69.27 -7.90 -13.21
CA ASP A 233 -70.71 -7.71 -12.96
C ASP A 233 -71.58 -8.86 -13.49
N ASP A 234 -71.00 -9.81 -14.25
CA ASP A 234 -71.68 -11.04 -14.68
C ASP A 234 -71.48 -12.18 -13.67
N LEU A 235 -70.39 -12.13 -12.92
CA LEU A 235 -70.10 -13.08 -11.85
C LEU A 235 -70.88 -12.74 -10.57
N ALA A 236 -71.51 -13.74 -9.95
CA ALA A 236 -72.29 -13.55 -8.74
C ALA A 236 -71.43 -12.99 -7.59
N ASN A 237 -71.97 -12.05 -6.83
CA ASN A 237 -71.27 -11.46 -5.69
C ASN A 237 -70.74 -12.53 -4.73
N GLY A 238 -69.45 -12.43 -4.37
CA GLY A 238 -68.76 -13.40 -3.49
C GLY A 238 -68.07 -14.56 -4.21
N ASN A 239 -68.29 -14.75 -5.52
CA ASN A 239 -67.56 -15.75 -6.30
C ASN A 239 -66.27 -15.14 -6.89
N GLU A 240 -65.23 -15.98 -6.98
CA GLU A 240 -63.97 -15.65 -7.64
C GLU A 240 -63.73 -16.58 -8.83
N LYS A 241 -63.12 -16.05 -9.88
CA LYS A 241 -62.68 -16.83 -11.04
C LYS A 241 -61.32 -16.35 -11.51
N VAL A 242 -60.35 -17.24 -11.63
CA VAL A 242 -59.08 -16.91 -12.28
C VAL A 242 -59.34 -16.68 -13.77
N VAL A 243 -59.01 -15.48 -14.26
CA VAL A 243 -59.13 -15.12 -15.67
C VAL A 243 -57.81 -15.28 -16.41
N GLN A 244 -56.69 -15.10 -15.71
CA GLN A 244 -55.35 -15.30 -16.25
C GLN A 244 -54.46 -15.87 -15.15
N GLU A 245 -53.76 -16.97 -15.43
CA GLU A 245 -52.72 -17.45 -14.53
C GLU A 245 -51.49 -16.55 -14.62
N GLY A 246 -50.86 -16.32 -13.47
CA GLY A 246 -49.62 -15.56 -13.42
C GLY A 246 -48.43 -16.43 -13.80
N THR A 247 -47.40 -15.82 -14.37
CA THR A 247 -46.15 -16.52 -14.68
C THR A 247 -44.96 -15.74 -14.16
N GLU A 248 -44.03 -16.42 -13.50
CA GLU A 248 -42.80 -15.79 -13.03
C GLU A 248 -42.00 -15.23 -14.21
N GLY A 249 -41.44 -14.05 -13.97
CA GLY A 249 -40.42 -13.43 -14.81
C GLY A 249 -39.04 -13.95 -14.45
N ARG A 250 -38.05 -13.57 -15.25
CA ARG A 250 -36.63 -13.89 -15.03
C ARG A 250 -35.78 -12.70 -15.42
N VAL A 251 -34.78 -12.42 -14.60
CA VAL A 251 -33.81 -11.35 -14.83
C VAL A 251 -32.40 -11.90 -14.68
N ASN A 252 -31.47 -11.39 -15.49
CA ASN A 252 -30.05 -11.60 -15.31
C ASN A 252 -29.44 -10.38 -14.63
N LYS A 253 -28.81 -10.59 -13.47
CA LYS A 253 -28.04 -9.56 -12.78
C LYS A 253 -26.58 -9.73 -13.11
N HIS A 254 -25.98 -8.70 -13.69
CA HIS A 254 -24.56 -8.64 -14.01
C HIS A 254 -23.83 -7.92 -12.90
N TYR A 255 -22.87 -8.59 -12.28
CA TYR A 255 -22.06 -8.07 -11.20
C TYR A 255 -20.61 -7.89 -11.68
N GLU A 256 -19.98 -6.77 -11.35
CA GLU A 256 -18.52 -6.67 -11.35
C GLU A 256 -18.02 -7.29 -10.05
N VAL A 257 -17.19 -8.33 -10.16
CA VAL A 257 -16.56 -9.00 -9.03
C VAL A 257 -15.07 -8.71 -9.09
N VAL A 258 -14.53 -8.18 -8.00
CA VAL A 258 -13.09 -7.97 -7.83
C VAL A 258 -12.53 -9.13 -7.02
N LEU A 259 -11.54 -9.81 -7.59
CA LEU A 259 -10.81 -10.91 -6.98
C LEU A 259 -9.41 -10.42 -6.61
N GLU A 260 -8.99 -10.66 -5.38
CA GLU A 260 -7.59 -10.50 -4.94
C GLU A 260 -7.03 -11.88 -4.60
N ASN A 261 -5.93 -12.28 -5.26
CA ASN A 261 -5.33 -13.61 -5.12
C ASN A 261 -6.35 -14.75 -5.29
N GLY A 262 -7.28 -14.58 -6.25
CA GLY A 262 -8.36 -15.52 -6.54
C GLY A 262 -9.52 -15.53 -5.54
N LYS A 263 -9.53 -14.65 -4.52
CA LYS A 263 -10.60 -14.53 -3.52
C LYS A 263 -11.44 -13.29 -3.79
N GLU A 264 -12.77 -13.43 -3.79
CA GLU A 264 -13.69 -12.29 -3.93
C GLU A 264 -13.59 -11.34 -2.74
N VAL A 265 -13.25 -10.08 -3.03
CA VAL A 265 -13.18 -8.99 -2.05
C VAL A 265 -14.27 -7.94 -2.23
N SER A 266 -14.84 -7.82 -3.43
CA SER A 266 -15.91 -6.88 -3.73
C SER A 266 -16.84 -7.40 -4.81
N ARG A 267 -18.12 -7.02 -4.74
CA ARG A 267 -19.16 -7.32 -5.71
C ARG A 267 -20.11 -6.13 -5.86
N GLU A 268 -20.24 -5.62 -7.09
CA GLU A 268 -21.11 -4.48 -7.42
C GLU A 268 -22.10 -4.85 -8.52
N LEU A 269 -23.39 -4.55 -8.33
CA LEU A 269 -24.42 -4.76 -9.36
C LEU A 269 -24.29 -3.69 -10.46
N LEU A 270 -23.83 -4.08 -11.64
CA LEU A 270 -23.69 -3.18 -12.78
C LEU A 270 -25.03 -2.92 -13.47
N ARG A 271 -25.76 -4.01 -13.77
CA ARG A 271 -27.05 -3.91 -14.48
C ARG A 271 -27.93 -5.12 -14.24
N THR A 272 -29.23 -4.92 -14.42
CA THR A 272 -30.24 -5.98 -14.46
C THR A 272 -30.84 -6.00 -15.86
N GLU A 273 -30.89 -7.17 -16.48
CA GLU A 273 -31.47 -7.40 -17.80
C GLU A 273 -32.69 -8.31 -17.66
N THR A 274 -33.86 -7.85 -18.08
CA THR A 274 -35.06 -8.68 -18.06
C THR A 274 -35.05 -9.67 -19.22
N ILE A 275 -34.98 -10.95 -18.89
CA ILE A 275 -35.03 -12.05 -19.86
C ILE A 275 -36.49 -12.42 -20.17
N LYS A 276 -37.34 -12.39 -19.14
CA LYS A 276 -38.78 -12.67 -19.26
C LYS A 276 -39.55 -11.79 -18.28
N GLU A 277 -40.49 -11.01 -18.78
CA GLU A 277 -41.39 -10.24 -17.93
C GLU A 277 -42.30 -11.18 -17.11
N SER A 278 -42.56 -10.80 -15.86
CA SER A 278 -43.57 -11.48 -15.04
C SER A 278 -44.97 -11.08 -15.51
N THR A 279 -45.86 -12.05 -15.60
CA THR A 279 -47.26 -11.81 -15.96
C THR A 279 -48.11 -11.98 -14.71
N ASP A 280 -48.87 -10.96 -14.33
CA ASP A 280 -49.72 -11.02 -13.14
C ASP A 280 -50.87 -12.03 -13.30
N LYS A 281 -51.22 -12.66 -12.18
CA LYS A 281 -52.43 -13.48 -12.05
C LYS A 281 -53.63 -12.57 -11.94
N ILE A 282 -54.63 -12.74 -12.82
CA ILE A 282 -55.85 -11.93 -12.78
C ILE A 282 -56.98 -12.76 -12.19
N VAL A 283 -57.56 -12.29 -11.08
CA VAL A 283 -58.72 -12.91 -10.44
C VAL A 283 -59.93 -11.99 -10.58
N ALA A 284 -60.96 -12.46 -11.28
CA ALA A 284 -62.25 -11.79 -11.35
C ALA A 284 -63.03 -12.02 -10.06
N VAL A 285 -63.54 -10.95 -9.45
CA VAL A 285 -64.43 -10.98 -8.29
C VAL A 285 -65.82 -10.54 -8.71
N GLY A 286 -66.82 -11.36 -8.39
CA GLY A 286 -68.20 -11.08 -8.78
C GLY A 286 -68.79 -9.88 -8.03
N THR A 287 -69.50 -9.03 -8.75
CA THR A 287 -70.21 -7.86 -8.22
C THR A 287 -71.70 -7.89 -8.52
N ARG A 288 -72.19 -8.92 -9.23
CA ARG A 288 -73.62 -9.06 -9.55
C ARG A 288 -74.46 -9.23 -8.30
N PRO A 289 -75.42 -8.33 -8.02
CA PRO A 289 -76.35 -8.48 -6.91
C PRO A 289 -77.19 -9.75 -7.08
N ALA A 290 -77.44 -10.47 -5.99
CA ALA A 290 -78.38 -11.58 -6.01
C ALA A 290 -79.78 -11.06 -6.39
N ALA A 291 -80.43 -11.69 -7.38
CA ALA A 291 -81.81 -11.35 -7.75
C ALA A 291 -82.76 -11.77 -6.60
N THR A 292 -83.26 -10.79 -5.86
CA THR A 292 -84.31 -10.99 -4.86
C THR A 292 -85.65 -11.21 -5.57
N ASN A 293 -86.02 -12.48 -5.78
CA ASN A 293 -87.41 -12.86 -5.97
C ASN A 293 -88.05 -13.04 -4.59
N VAL A 294 -88.95 -12.15 -4.19
CA VAL A 294 -89.77 -12.36 -2.99
C VAL A 294 -91.24 -12.01 -3.29
N SER A 295 -92.03 -13.06 -3.50
CA SER A 295 -93.49 -13.03 -3.40
C SER A 295 -93.90 -12.96 -1.92
N ARG A 296 -94.99 -12.24 -1.66
CA ARG A 296 -95.45 -11.74 -0.36
C ARG A 296 -96.51 -12.67 0.22
N SER A 297 -96.33 -13.19 1.44
CA SER A 297 -97.38 -13.25 2.50
C SER A 297 -96.92 -13.93 3.81
N GLN A 298 -97.15 -13.20 4.90
CA GLN A 298 -97.38 -13.57 6.31
C GLN A 298 -96.18 -13.79 7.28
N SER A 299 -96.15 -12.88 8.25
CA SER A 299 -95.23 -12.69 9.39
C SER A 299 -95.78 -13.37 10.67
N PRO A 300 -95.09 -13.37 11.84
CA PRO A 300 -93.82 -12.73 12.15
C PRO A 300 -92.83 -13.61 12.92
N THR A 301 -91.61 -13.77 12.41
CA THR A 301 -90.44 -13.95 13.27
C THR A 301 -89.24 -13.37 12.53
N GLN A 302 -88.71 -12.30 13.09
CA GLN A 302 -87.72 -11.43 12.49
C GLN A 302 -86.33 -12.03 12.71
N SER A 303 -85.78 -12.69 11.69
CA SER A 303 -84.36 -13.10 11.65
C SER A 303 -83.73 -12.64 10.34
N SER A 304 -83.45 -11.34 10.29
CA SER A 304 -82.41 -10.80 9.42
C SER A 304 -81.06 -11.22 10.01
N GLU A 305 -80.39 -12.22 9.43
CA GLU A 305 -78.94 -12.33 9.57
C GLU A 305 -78.28 -11.23 8.72
N ALA A 306 -78.48 -10.00 9.17
CA ALA A 306 -77.41 -9.01 9.09
C ALA A 306 -76.22 -9.66 9.79
N GLN A 307 -75.09 -9.86 9.09
CA GLN A 307 -73.84 -10.15 9.77
C GLN A 307 -73.65 -9.05 10.82
N SER A 308 -73.96 -9.41 12.06
CA SER A 308 -73.96 -8.52 13.21
C SER A 308 -72.52 -8.30 13.60
N GLY A 309 -71.84 -7.50 12.78
CA GLY A 309 -70.50 -7.09 13.07
C GLY A 309 -70.52 -5.95 14.05
N ARG A 310 -70.00 -6.19 15.26
CA ARG A 310 -69.87 -5.13 16.27
C ARG A 310 -68.99 -4.04 15.70
N THR A 311 -69.60 -2.87 15.48
CA THR A 311 -68.91 -1.69 14.95
C THR A 311 -68.43 -0.82 16.10
N LEU A 312 -67.16 -0.42 16.07
CA LEU A 312 -66.55 0.44 17.09
C LEU A 312 -65.70 1.50 16.39
N THR A 313 -65.58 2.67 17.02
CA THR A 313 -64.60 3.68 16.63
C THR A 313 -63.38 3.49 17.50
N VAL A 314 -62.22 3.28 16.89
CA VAL A 314 -60.96 3.00 17.58
C VAL A 314 -59.87 3.97 17.14
N THR A 315 -58.87 4.15 18.00
CA THR A 315 -57.62 4.81 17.59
C THR A 315 -56.74 3.78 16.86
N ALA A 316 -56.40 4.04 15.60
CA ALA A 316 -55.49 3.21 14.82
C ALA A 316 -54.13 3.87 14.65
N THR A 317 -53.08 3.10 14.90
CA THR A 317 -51.69 3.37 14.49
C THR A 317 -51.23 2.32 13.48
N ALA A 318 -49.99 2.40 12.98
CA ALA A 318 -49.41 1.36 12.14
C ALA A 318 -48.03 0.92 12.65
N TYR A 319 -47.73 -0.36 12.47
CA TYR A 319 -46.43 -0.97 12.78
C TYR A 319 -45.89 -1.76 11.58
N THR A 320 -44.58 -2.01 11.61
CA THR A 320 -43.88 -2.81 10.60
C THR A 320 -43.23 -4.01 11.28
N ALA A 321 -43.22 -5.17 10.62
CA ALA A 321 -42.57 -6.38 11.17
C ALA A 321 -41.04 -6.22 11.32
N GLN A 322 -40.44 -5.28 10.57
CA GLN A 322 -39.00 -5.04 10.55
C GLN A 322 -38.61 -3.87 11.46
N CYS A 323 -38.33 -4.20 12.71
CA CYS A 323 -37.70 -3.34 13.70
C CYS A 323 -36.50 -4.06 14.34
N SER A 324 -35.54 -3.27 14.86
CA SER A 324 -34.38 -3.84 15.56
C SER A 324 -34.88 -4.68 16.74
N GLY A 325 -34.58 -5.99 16.73
CA GLY A 325 -35.04 -6.94 17.75
C GLY A 325 -36.43 -7.58 17.53
N CYS A 326 -37.10 -7.30 16.41
CA CYS A 326 -38.42 -7.86 16.11
C CYS A 326 -38.30 -9.17 15.32
N SER A 327 -38.94 -10.24 15.81
CA SER A 327 -38.95 -11.54 15.12
C SER A 327 -39.82 -11.56 13.86
N GLY A 328 -40.76 -10.62 13.74
CA GLY A 328 -41.79 -10.59 12.68
C GLY A 328 -42.88 -11.66 12.86
N ILE A 329 -42.91 -12.35 14.00
CA ILE A 329 -43.94 -13.34 14.35
C ILE A 329 -44.95 -12.68 15.28
N THR A 330 -46.22 -12.74 14.92
CA THR A 330 -47.35 -12.18 15.69
C THR A 330 -47.77 -13.10 16.85
N ALA A 331 -48.58 -12.59 17.78
CA ALA A 331 -49.09 -13.36 18.92
C ALA A 331 -49.81 -14.68 18.55
N THR A 332 -50.46 -14.75 17.37
CA THR A 332 -51.10 -15.99 16.88
C THR A 332 -50.16 -16.88 16.05
N GLY A 333 -48.89 -16.52 15.92
CA GLY A 333 -47.88 -17.29 15.18
C GLY A 333 -47.77 -16.97 13.70
N ILE A 334 -48.48 -15.95 13.19
CA ILE A 334 -48.36 -15.53 11.79
C ILE A 334 -46.98 -14.88 11.59
N ASN A 335 -46.19 -15.44 10.67
CA ASN A 335 -44.89 -14.89 10.29
C ASN A 335 -45.06 -13.87 9.15
N LEU A 336 -44.98 -12.59 9.49
CA LEU A 336 -45.15 -11.47 8.57
C LEU A 336 -43.94 -11.29 7.63
N ASN A 337 -42.80 -11.94 7.89
CA ASN A 337 -41.67 -11.92 6.96
C ASN A 337 -41.92 -12.77 5.72
N ASN A 338 -42.73 -13.83 5.83
CA ASN A 338 -43.10 -14.69 4.69
C ASN A 338 -44.09 -14.00 3.74
N ASN A 339 -44.94 -13.10 4.26
CA ASN A 339 -45.84 -12.30 3.46
C ASN A 339 -46.04 -10.91 4.10
N ARG A 340 -45.23 -9.95 3.65
CA ARG A 340 -45.19 -8.58 4.19
C ARG A 340 -46.43 -7.75 3.85
N ASN A 341 -47.23 -8.20 2.89
CA ASN A 341 -48.49 -7.54 2.51
C ASN A 341 -49.69 -8.10 3.26
N MET A 342 -49.48 -9.08 4.15
CA MET A 342 -50.56 -9.70 4.90
C MET A 342 -51.21 -8.70 5.87
N LYS A 343 -52.54 -8.59 5.78
CA LYS A 343 -53.32 -7.66 6.60
C LYS A 343 -53.56 -8.25 7.99
N VAL A 344 -52.68 -7.93 8.93
CA VAL A 344 -52.80 -8.30 10.34
C VAL A 344 -52.89 -7.05 11.20
N ILE A 345 -53.75 -7.08 12.23
CA ILE A 345 -53.86 -6.01 13.22
C ILE A 345 -53.48 -6.53 14.61
N ALA A 346 -52.80 -5.69 15.38
CA ALA A 346 -52.64 -5.87 16.80
C ALA A 346 -53.85 -5.28 17.53
N VAL A 347 -54.39 -6.02 18.50
CA VAL A 347 -55.63 -5.66 19.22
C VAL A 347 -55.52 -5.92 20.72
N ASP A 348 -56.49 -5.40 21.48
CA ASP A 348 -56.78 -5.87 22.83
C ASP A 348 -57.77 -7.06 22.76
N PRO A 349 -57.36 -8.28 23.18
CA PRO A 349 -58.21 -9.48 23.10
C PRO A 349 -59.52 -9.38 23.89
N SER A 350 -59.59 -8.50 24.90
CA SER A 350 -60.82 -8.28 25.67
C SER A 350 -61.88 -7.46 24.90
N VAL A 351 -61.47 -6.76 23.84
CA VAL A 351 -62.33 -5.94 22.97
C VAL A 351 -62.57 -6.62 21.63
N ILE A 352 -61.51 -7.18 21.03
CA ILE A 352 -61.53 -7.88 19.75
C ILE A 352 -60.82 -9.22 19.94
N PRO A 353 -61.54 -10.36 19.94
CA PRO A 353 -60.90 -11.67 20.09
C PRO A 353 -59.83 -11.92 19.03
N LEU A 354 -58.74 -12.59 19.42
CA LEU A 354 -57.72 -13.04 18.47
C LEU A 354 -58.33 -14.07 17.51
N GLY A 355 -57.93 -14.01 16.24
CA GLY A 355 -58.47 -14.81 15.15
C GLY A 355 -59.67 -14.19 14.44
N SER A 356 -60.31 -13.17 15.00
CA SER A 356 -61.43 -12.48 14.35
C SER A 356 -60.99 -11.80 13.04
N ARG A 357 -61.90 -11.78 12.05
CA ARG A 357 -61.72 -10.94 10.86
C ARG A 357 -62.28 -9.55 11.17
N VAL A 358 -61.53 -8.50 10.90
CA VAL A 358 -61.93 -7.12 11.20
C VAL A 358 -61.79 -6.29 9.95
N HIS A 359 -62.89 -5.67 9.52
CA HIS A 359 -62.82 -4.65 8.49
C HIS A 359 -62.42 -3.32 9.10
N VAL A 360 -61.32 -2.73 8.62
CA VAL A 360 -60.80 -1.44 9.07
C VAL A 360 -60.95 -0.42 7.96
N GLU A 361 -61.70 0.66 8.24
CA GLU A 361 -61.93 1.75 7.29
C GLU A 361 -60.61 2.32 6.74
N GLY A 362 -60.48 2.31 5.41
CA GLY A 362 -59.29 2.80 4.72
C GLY A 362 -58.06 1.87 4.75
N TYR A 363 -58.14 0.69 5.38
CA TYR A 363 -57.05 -0.31 5.40
C TYR A 363 -57.44 -1.66 4.78
N GLY A 364 -58.72 -2.03 4.87
CA GLY A 364 -59.28 -3.28 4.36
C GLY A 364 -59.59 -4.29 5.47
N THR A 365 -59.90 -5.52 5.07
CA THR A 365 -60.19 -6.62 5.99
C THR A 365 -58.89 -7.27 6.46
N ALA A 366 -58.71 -7.36 7.77
CA ALA A 366 -57.51 -7.85 8.43
C ALA A 366 -57.83 -8.93 9.46
N ILE A 367 -56.83 -9.71 9.83
CA ILE A 367 -56.92 -10.70 10.90
C ILE A 367 -56.45 -10.06 12.20
N ALA A 368 -57.22 -10.21 13.28
CA ALA A 368 -56.77 -9.92 14.63
C ALA A 368 -55.76 -10.98 15.07
N GLY A 369 -54.51 -10.84 14.63
CA GLY A 369 -53.47 -11.86 14.79
C GLY A 369 -52.38 -11.49 15.80
N ASP A 370 -52.38 -10.25 16.30
CA ASP A 370 -51.29 -9.77 17.13
C ASP A 370 -51.77 -9.04 18.38
N THR A 371 -50.85 -8.85 19.32
CA THR A 371 -51.09 -8.07 20.55
C THR A 371 -49.86 -7.21 20.85
N GLY A 372 -50.07 -6.00 21.35
CA GLY A 372 -48.98 -5.11 21.76
C GLY A 372 -49.21 -4.56 23.16
N GLY A 373 -48.17 -4.40 23.96
CA GLY A 373 -48.29 -3.92 25.35
C GLY A 373 -49.01 -2.57 25.48
N ALA A 374 -48.89 -1.72 24.46
CA ALA A 374 -49.51 -0.39 24.35
C ALA A 374 -50.83 -0.37 23.55
N ILE A 375 -51.34 -1.53 23.13
CA ILE A 375 -52.60 -1.70 22.39
C ILE A 375 -53.63 -2.28 23.38
N ARG A 376 -54.28 -1.37 24.13
CA ARG A 376 -55.29 -1.69 25.14
C ARG A 376 -56.57 -0.88 24.90
N GLY A 377 -57.72 -1.49 25.19
CA GLY A 377 -59.03 -0.90 24.98
C GLY A 377 -59.37 -0.71 23.49
N GLN A 378 -59.99 0.42 23.17
CA GLN A 378 -60.42 0.77 21.80
C GLN A 378 -59.26 1.34 20.96
N LYS A 379 -58.15 0.59 20.89
CA LYS A 379 -56.96 0.93 20.12
C LYS A 379 -56.53 -0.28 19.30
N ILE A 380 -56.09 -0.04 18.07
CA ILE A 380 -55.52 -1.07 17.18
C ILE A 380 -54.22 -0.58 16.57
N ASP A 381 -53.38 -1.51 16.12
CA ASP A 381 -52.18 -1.23 15.33
C ASP A 381 -52.24 -2.03 14.04
N VAL A 382 -52.16 -1.38 12.88
CA VAL A 382 -52.25 -2.06 11.59
C VAL A 382 -50.86 -2.41 11.04
N HIS A 383 -50.70 -3.64 10.57
CA HIS A 383 -49.44 -4.03 9.94
C HIS A 383 -49.29 -3.39 8.57
N VAL A 384 -48.12 -2.82 8.27
CA VAL A 384 -47.78 -2.37 6.92
C VAL A 384 -46.37 -2.84 6.53
N PRO A 385 -46.13 -3.10 5.23
CA PRO A 385 -44.85 -3.59 4.74
C PRO A 385 -43.67 -2.68 5.09
N THR A 386 -43.83 -1.35 4.95
CA THR A 386 -42.71 -0.41 5.04
C THR A 386 -42.89 0.67 6.11
N LYS A 387 -41.76 1.17 6.66
CA LYS A 387 -41.79 2.31 7.61
C LYS A 387 -42.38 3.58 6.98
N ALA A 388 -42.20 3.75 5.66
CA ALA A 388 -42.79 4.87 4.93
C ALA A 388 -44.32 4.78 4.93
N GLU A 389 -44.89 3.59 4.74
CA GLU A 389 -46.34 3.38 4.85
C GLU A 389 -46.86 3.62 6.27
N ALA A 390 -46.12 3.18 7.29
CA ALA A 390 -46.52 3.42 8.68
C ALA A 390 -46.57 4.92 9.00
N LYS A 391 -45.57 5.68 8.52
CA LYS A 391 -45.56 7.14 8.64
C LYS A 391 -46.71 7.81 7.87
N ARG A 392 -47.03 7.34 6.66
CA ARG A 392 -48.16 7.86 5.87
C ARG A 392 -49.51 7.53 6.51
N TRP A 393 -49.63 6.38 7.16
CA TRP A 393 -50.85 5.99 7.87
C TRP A 393 -51.13 6.91 9.06
N GLY A 394 -50.07 7.22 9.83
CA GLY A 394 -50.16 8.10 11.00
C GLY A 394 -51.06 7.55 12.12
N ARG A 395 -51.46 8.43 13.04
CA ARG A 395 -52.44 8.11 14.09
C ARG A 395 -53.76 8.77 13.73
N LYS A 396 -54.83 7.98 13.66
CA LYS A 396 -56.17 8.49 13.33
C LYS A 396 -57.27 7.67 14.01
N GLN A 397 -58.46 8.23 14.10
CA GLN A 397 -59.64 7.48 14.47
C GLN A 397 -60.23 6.83 13.21
N VAL A 398 -60.55 5.54 13.32
CA VAL A 398 -61.17 4.77 12.23
C VAL A 398 -62.34 3.97 12.77
N LYS A 399 -63.33 3.75 11.92
CA LYS A 399 -64.41 2.81 12.20
C LYS A 399 -63.95 1.39 11.85
N ILE A 400 -64.18 0.46 12.76
CA ILE A 400 -63.95 -0.96 12.52
C ILE A 400 -65.23 -1.75 12.65
N THR A 401 -65.32 -2.84 11.88
CA THR A 401 -66.42 -3.81 11.96
C THR A 401 -65.81 -5.18 12.21
N ILE A 402 -66.08 -5.77 13.38
CA ILE A 402 -65.65 -7.14 13.69
C ILE A 402 -66.58 -8.09 12.97
N LEU A 403 -66.06 -8.88 12.03
CA LEU A 403 -66.79 -9.86 11.24
C LEU A 403 -66.64 -11.21 11.95
N ASN A 404 -67.70 -11.64 12.63
CA ASN A 404 -67.74 -12.95 13.29
C ASN A 404 -67.91 -14.07 12.27
#